data_AF-A0A2H5QW11-F1
#
_entry.id   AF-A0A2H5QW11-F1
#
_cell.length_a   1.000
_cell.length_b   1.000
_cell.length_c   1.000
_cell.angle_alpha   90.00
_cell.angle_beta   90.00
_cell.angle_gamma   90.00
#
_symmetry.space_group_name_H-M   'P 1'
#
loop_
_entity.id
_entity.type
_entity.pdbx_description
1 polymer ?
#
loop_
_entity_poly.entity_id
_entity_poly.type
_entity_poly.pdbx_seq_one_letter_code
_entity_poly.pdbx_strand_id
1 'polypeptide(L)'
;MLQCSSPGLGCARVLVFAAEKDFLCPRGWFYYEKLKESGWGGHVEIVESKGEQHVFHLINPTCENAGSMLKKICSFFNQDKP
;
A
#
# COMPACT_ATOMS: atom_id res chain seq x y z
N MET A 1 -32.80 3.90 8.11
CA MET A 1 -31.73 2.91 8.34
C MET A 1 -30.59 3.66 9.01
N LEU A 2 -30.37 3.44 10.31
CA LEU A 2 -29.27 4.06 11.04
C LEU A 2 -27.97 3.41 10.54
N GLN A 3 -27.15 4.12 9.76
CA GLN A 3 -25.79 3.67 9.48
C GLN A 3 -25.01 3.78 10.79
N CYS A 4 -24.75 2.63 11.43
CA CYS A 4 -23.68 2.53 12.41
C CYS A 4 -22.38 2.89 11.69
N SER A 5 -21.76 4.00 12.04
CA SER A 5 -20.41 4.35 11.63
C SER A 5 -19.47 3.26 12.11
N SER A 6 -19.06 2.36 11.21
CA SER A 6 -18.01 1.39 11.51
C SER A 6 -16.78 2.15 12.00
N PRO A 7 -16.12 1.74 13.10
CA PRO A 7 -14.87 2.37 13.51
C PRO A 7 -13.86 2.13 12.37
N GLY A 8 -13.67 3.17 11.56
CA GLY A 8 -12.74 3.16 10.44
C GLY A 8 -11.29 2.97 10.92
N LEU A 9 -10.36 2.73 9.99
CA LEU A 9 -8.94 2.75 10.35
C LEU A 9 -8.58 4.13 10.92
N GLY A 10 -7.71 4.16 11.92
CA GLY A 10 -7.24 5.39 12.58
C GLY A 10 -6.33 6.28 11.71
N CYS A 11 -6.20 5.99 10.43
CA CYS A 11 -5.50 6.82 9.45
C CYS A 11 -6.49 7.36 8.40
N ALA A 12 -6.03 8.29 7.57
CA ALA A 12 -6.78 8.77 6.41
C ALA A 12 -6.28 8.18 5.08
N ARG A 13 -5.06 7.61 5.09
CA ARG A 13 -4.40 7.08 3.89
C ARG A 13 -3.68 5.77 4.21
N VAL A 14 -3.68 4.85 3.24
CA VAL A 14 -2.90 3.61 3.24
C VAL A 14 -2.14 3.49 1.91
N LEU A 15 -0.88 3.09 1.97
CA LEU A 15 -0.07 2.75 0.80
C LEU A 15 0.39 1.29 0.93
N VAL A 16 0.03 0.48 -0.05
CA VAL A 16 0.38 -0.95 -0.11
C VAL A 16 1.47 -1.15 -1.15
N PHE A 17 2.52 -1.89 -0.80
CA PHE A 17 3.52 -2.36 -1.76
C PHE A 17 3.37 -3.88 -1.93
N ALA A 18 3.38 -4.34 -3.17
CA ALA A 18 3.41 -5.75 -3.53
C ALA A 18 4.58 -6.00 -4.49
N ALA A 19 5.14 -7.20 -4.47
CA ALA A 19 6.19 -7.61 -5.40
C ALA A 19 5.62 -8.73 -6.29
N GLU A 20 5.72 -8.60 -7.61
CA GLU A 20 5.00 -9.47 -8.58
C GLU A 20 5.24 -10.96 -8.34
N LYS A 21 6.47 -11.36 -7.99
CA LYS A 21 6.84 -12.77 -7.77
C LYS A 21 6.74 -13.22 -6.32
N ASP A 22 6.25 -12.36 -5.42
CA ASP A 22 5.98 -12.72 -4.03
C ASP A 22 4.68 -13.51 -3.92
N PHE A 23 4.72 -14.63 -3.20
CA PHE A 23 3.52 -15.43 -2.90
C PHE A 23 2.47 -14.64 -2.09
N LEU A 24 2.87 -13.53 -1.46
CA LEU A 24 1.98 -12.60 -0.76
C LEU A 24 1.39 -11.51 -1.67
N CYS A 25 1.80 -11.40 -2.95
CA CYS A 25 1.26 -10.40 -3.88
C CYS A 25 -0.28 -10.43 -3.95
N PRO A 26 -0.95 -11.60 -4.10
CA PRO A 26 -2.41 -11.66 -4.08
C PRO A 26 -3.03 -11.16 -2.77
N ARG A 27 -2.32 -11.27 -1.64
CA ARG A 27 -2.79 -10.74 -0.35
C ARG A 27 -2.70 -9.22 -0.27
N GLY A 28 -1.66 -8.63 -0.85
CA GLY A 28 -1.54 -7.17 -0.99
C GLY A 28 -2.71 -6.59 -1.79
N TRP A 29 -3.01 -7.18 -2.94
CA TRP A 29 -4.18 -6.82 -3.75
C TRP A 29 -5.50 -7.05 -3.03
N PHE A 30 -5.66 -8.18 -2.33
CA PHE A 30 -6.86 -8.45 -1.55
C PHE A 30 -7.10 -7.39 -0.46
N TYR A 31 -6.06 -6.98 0.26
CA TYR A 31 -6.17 -5.94 1.29
C TYR A 31 -6.56 -4.59 0.68
N TYR A 32 -5.95 -4.21 -0.45
CA TYR A 32 -6.30 -3.01 -1.21
C TYR A 32 -7.79 -3.00 -1.60
N GLU A 33 -8.30 -4.08 -2.19
CA GLU A 33 -9.71 -4.15 -2.60
C GLU A 33 -10.65 -4.13 -1.40
N LYS A 34 -10.32 -4.84 -0.30
CA LYS A 34 -11.14 -4.81 0.91
C LYS A 34 -11.19 -3.43 1.56
N LEU A 35 -10.10 -2.65 1.51
CA LEU A 35 -10.12 -1.27 1.98
C LEU A 35 -11.06 -0.40 1.15
N LYS A 36 -11.05 -0.54 -0.18
CA LYS A 36 -12.00 0.18 -1.07
C LYS A 36 -13.46 -0.17 -0.78
N GLU A 37 -13.75 -1.44 -0.48
CA GLU A 37 -15.10 -1.92 -0.20
C GLU A 37 -15.57 -1.64 1.23
N SER A 38 -14.66 -1.33 2.16
CA SER A 38 -14.92 -1.29 3.60
C SER A 38 -15.82 -0.14 4.08
N GLY A 39 -16.02 0.90 3.27
CA GLY A 39 -16.70 2.12 3.70
C GLY A 39 -15.91 2.98 4.69
N TRP A 40 -14.62 2.69 4.91
CA TRP A 40 -13.73 3.46 5.81
C TRP A 40 -13.63 4.95 5.46
N GLY A 41 -13.79 5.32 4.18
CA GLY A 41 -13.76 6.72 3.72
C GLY A 41 -12.35 7.32 3.56
N GLY A 42 -11.29 6.53 3.80
CA GLY A 42 -9.91 6.92 3.53
C GLY A 42 -9.46 6.64 2.09
N HIS A 43 -8.24 7.05 1.75
CA HIS A 43 -7.62 6.78 0.45
C HIS A 43 -6.65 5.59 0.55
N VAL A 44 -6.69 4.70 -0.43
CA VAL A 44 -5.75 3.59 -0.52
C VAL A 44 -5.08 3.59 -1.89
N GLU A 45 -3.75 3.44 -1.89
CA GLU A 45 -2.93 3.26 -3.09
C GLU A 45 -2.23 1.89 -3.03
N ILE A 46 -2.01 1.26 -4.18
CA ILE A 46 -1.18 0.07 -4.30
C ILE A 46 -0.13 0.24 -5.40
N VAL A 47 1.10 -0.20 -5.13
CA VAL A 47 2.20 -0.24 -6.09
C VAL A 47 2.74 -1.67 -6.17
N GLU A 48 2.67 -2.27 -7.36
CA GLU A 48 3.27 -3.56 -7.63
C GLU A 48 4.64 -3.38 -8.29
N SER A 49 5.68 -3.96 -7.69
CA SER A 49 7.05 -3.96 -8.21
C SER A 49 7.26 -5.18 -9.10
N LYS A 50 7.30 -4.95 -10.42
CA LYS A 50 7.47 -6.01 -11.43
C LYS A 50 8.83 -6.69 -11.29
N GLY A 51 8.84 -8.00 -11.47
CA GLY A 51 10.05 -8.82 -11.43
C GLY A 51 10.62 -9.11 -10.05
N GLU A 52 10.15 -8.42 -9.00
CA GLU A 52 10.69 -8.50 -7.64
C GLU A 52 10.08 -9.65 -6.83
N GLN A 53 10.86 -10.13 -5.86
CA GLN A 53 10.47 -11.17 -4.90
C GLN A 53 10.14 -10.56 -3.52
N HIS A 54 9.76 -11.41 -2.56
CA HIS A 54 9.49 -11.02 -1.18
C HIS A 54 10.65 -10.19 -0.60
N VAL A 55 10.31 -9.07 0.05
CA VAL A 55 11.26 -8.14 0.70
C VAL A 55 12.47 -7.71 -0.15
N PHE A 56 12.32 -7.63 -1.47
CA PHE A 56 13.42 -7.28 -2.39
C PHE A 56 14.21 -6.03 -1.99
N HIS A 57 13.55 -5.01 -1.41
CA HIS A 57 14.17 -3.76 -0.96
C HIS A 57 15.15 -3.94 0.21
N LEU A 58 15.07 -5.04 0.96
CA LEU A 58 16.06 -5.41 1.98
C LEU A 58 17.20 -6.26 1.40
N ILE A 59 16.92 -7.06 0.36
CA ILE A 59 17.88 -7.96 -0.27
C ILE A 59 18.78 -7.23 -1.27
N ASN A 60 18.20 -6.34 -2.08
CA ASN A 60 18.90 -5.50 -3.05
C ASN A 60 18.42 -4.05 -2.92
N PRO A 61 18.87 -3.32 -1.87
CA PRO A 61 18.42 -1.95 -1.61
C PRO A 61 18.82 -0.95 -2.70
N THR A 62 19.76 -1.31 -3.57
CA THR A 62 20.25 -0.46 -4.65
C THR A 62 19.54 -0.70 -5.99
N CYS A 63 18.59 -1.64 -6.08
CA CYS A 63 17.82 -1.82 -7.32
C CYS A 63 16.90 -0.62 -7.58
N GLU A 64 16.54 -0.44 -8.85
CA GLU A 64 15.68 0.66 -9.29
C GLU A 64 14.32 0.66 -8.57
N ASN A 65 13.72 -0.53 -8.38
CA ASN A 65 12.45 -0.68 -7.68
C ASN A 65 12.58 -0.31 -6.19
N ALA A 66 13.70 -0.62 -5.54
CA ALA A 66 13.91 -0.31 -4.12
C ALA A 66 14.05 1.20 -3.92
N GLY A 67 14.83 1.86 -4.79
CA GLY A 67 14.93 3.31 -4.83
C GLY A 67 13.59 4.00 -5.10
N SER A 68 12.79 3.45 -6.03
CA SER A 68 11.46 3.97 -6.37
C SER A 68 10.47 3.79 -5.22
N MET A 69 10.49 2.63 -4.55
CA MET A 69 9.69 2.35 -3.35
C MET A 69 10.01 3.35 -2.24
N LEU A 70 11.29 3.59 -1.93
CA LEU A 70 11.68 4.56 -0.91
C LEU A 70 11.24 5.98 -1.26
N LYS A 71 11.41 6.42 -2.50
CA LYS A 71 10.93 7.73 -2.97
C LYS A 71 9.42 7.87 -2.79
N LYS A 72 8.64 6.82 -3.11
CA LYS A 72 7.18 6.81 -2.95
C LYS A 72 6.78 6.86 -1.47
N ILE A 73 7.49 6.15 -0.59
CA ILE A 73 7.29 6.23 0.88
C ILE A 73 7.55 7.67 1.38
N CYS A 74 8.69 8.26 1.01
CA CYS A 74 9.02 9.63 1.39
C CYS A 74 7.96 10.62 0.88
N SER A 75 7.51 10.47 -0.37
CA SER A 75 6.42 11.30 -0.91
C SER A 75 5.12 11.09 -0.13
N PHE A 76 4.74 9.85 0.18
CA PHE A 76 3.51 9.55 0.92
C PHE A 76 3.47 10.17 2.31
N PHE A 77 4.60 10.19 3.04
CA PHE A 77 4.66 10.84 4.35
C PHE A 77 4.77 12.36 4.29
N ASN A 78 5.46 12.89 3.28
CA ASN A 78 5.70 14.34 3.14
C ASN A 78 4.66 15.05 2.27
N GLN A 79 3.63 14.36 1.78
CA GLN A 79 2.48 15.03 1.20
C GLN A 79 1.82 15.89 2.30
N ASP A 80 1.72 17.19 2.05
CA ASP A 80 0.92 18.09 2.87
C ASP A 80 -0.46 17.46 3.11
N LYS A 81 -0.98 17.64 4.33
CA LYS A 81 -2.33 17.15 4.64
C LYS A 81 -3.30 17.76 3.63
N PRO A 82 -4.28 17.00 3.10
CA PRO A 82 -5.40 17.62 2.41
C PRO A 82 -6.11 18.63 3.32
#